data_AF-A0A2D3D7E1-F1
#
_entry.id   AF-A0A2D3D7E1-F1
#
_cell.length_a   1.000
_cell.length_b   1.000
_cell.length_c   1.000
_cell.angle_alpha   90.00
_cell.angle_beta   90.00
_cell.angle_gamma   90.00
#
_symmetry.space_group_name_H-M   'P 1'
#
loop_
_entity.id
_entity.type
_entity.pdbx_description
1 polymer ?
#
loop_
_entity_poly.entity_id
_entity_poly.type
_entity_poly.pdbx_seq_one_letter_code
_entity_poly.pdbx_strand_id
1 'polypeptide(L)'
;MALTRAAAVLTDKHRRDQVRLAITADSEARRAWDLLDMNNLDGTQALFEYALSATLNKWFNLGVMTALDYLPKYREASIGERRSVDIRVPDFSRYRVRKELGWLGATGIKWHLARGESEQDAWRNARSIFLGQFHEAVLTGGRETIREWARRDPRAIGWRRVSDGDPCAFCAMLVTRGPVYTSEQRALSRESDGTKYHAHCGCTVEVVYGDWKPTGLEQHWIDEYYRAAEKVPEGKRTWDNVLPLMRENGAFRDSPAVRSPEAWLKRQAQKEAGRPKRVTMPRVVHPDFDDARRARMESAKSKGLQEAFIEKMEDHIGDEQHQSKEHWPSIAFYPSRAIIRHVLHGEPDNIRRGGHLHGTGRLNKTEFPEGWDEKKVMDAAAEVIRAPQWWNPAKAPNGLSYYVAVIDGVQVEVAAYQYEGKLVIDQIYPKGGRGVIRNVVDGTIEVKAIDLSKRYQRWRKS
;
A
#
# COMPACT_ATOMS: atom_id res chain seq x y z
N MET A 1 15.79 -21.94 13.68
CA MET A 1 15.93 -23.08 12.76
C MET A 1 14.93 -24.16 13.11
N ALA A 2 14.56 -24.97 12.12
CA ALA A 2 13.77 -26.17 12.30
C ALA A 2 14.45 -27.16 13.28
N LEU A 3 13.64 -27.94 13.98
CA LEU A 3 14.08 -28.82 15.08
C LEU A 3 15.05 -29.93 14.62
N THR A 4 14.95 -30.36 13.36
CA THR A 4 15.80 -31.41 12.79
C THR A 4 16.46 -30.95 11.51
N ARG A 5 17.60 -31.57 11.15
CA ARG A 5 18.28 -31.33 9.87
C ARG A 5 17.38 -31.62 8.68
N ALA A 6 16.56 -32.68 8.75
CA ALA A 6 15.61 -33.04 7.70
C ALA A 6 14.53 -31.95 7.51
N ALA A 7 13.98 -31.43 8.61
CA ALA A 7 13.01 -30.34 8.59
C ALA A 7 13.62 -29.03 8.03
N ALA A 8 14.89 -28.75 8.36
CA ALA A 8 15.61 -27.59 7.82
C ALA A 8 15.81 -27.68 6.30
N VAL A 9 16.16 -28.87 5.78
CA VAL A 9 16.29 -29.12 4.33
C VAL A 9 14.95 -28.94 3.62
N LEU A 10 13.85 -29.44 4.20
CA LEU A 10 12.51 -29.25 3.64
C LEU A 10 12.10 -27.77 3.61
N THR A 11 12.39 -27.03 4.68
CA THR A 11 12.12 -25.58 4.74
C THR A 11 12.90 -24.84 3.66
N ASP A 12 14.20 -25.10 3.54
CA ASP A 12 15.03 -24.42 2.55
C ASP A 12 14.60 -24.77 1.12
N LYS A 13 14.22 -26.02 0.86
CA LYS A 13 13.65 -26.43 -0.43
C LYS A 13 12.35 -25.67 -0.70
N HIS A 14 11.39 -25.69 0.22
CA HIS A 14 10.11 -25.01 0.06
C HIS A 14 10.30 -23.50 -0.17
N ARG A 15 11.17 -22.85 0.61
CA ARG A 15 11.53 -21.44 0.44
C ARG A 15 12.07 -21.16 -0.96
N ARG A 16 13.02 -21.97 -1.45
CA ARG A 16 13.57 -21.83 -2.80
C ARG A 16 12.50 -22.03 -3.87
N ASP A 17 11.57 -22.96 -3.66
CA ASP A 17 10.48 -23.21 -4.58
C ASP A 17 9.50 -22.01 -4.63
N GLN A 18 9.11 -21.43 -3.49
CA GLN A 18 8.31 -20.20 -3.44
C GLN A 18 8.99 -19.04 -4.18
N VAL A 19 10.29 -18.82 -3.93
CA VAL A 19 11.06 -17.77 -4.62
C VAL A 19 11.16 -18.04 -6.13
N ARG A 20 11.35 -19.30 -6.55
CA ARG A 20 11.35 -19.67 -7.98
C ARG A 20 10.01 -19.38 -8.64
N LEU A 21 8.89 -19.75 -7.99
CA LEU A 21 7.54 -19.44 -8.48
C LEU A 21 7.39 -17.92 -8.67
N ALA A 22 7.79 -17.13 -7.69
CA ALA A 22 7.73 -15.66 -7.77
C ALA A 22 8.62 -15.10 -8.89
N ILE A 23 9.83 -15.61 -9.09
CA ILE A 23 10.72 -15.18 -10.20
C ILE A 23 10.10 -15.49 -11.58
N THR A 24 9.49 -16.67 -11.74
CA THR A 24 8.81 -17.02 -12.99
C THR A 24 7.57 -16.15 -13.19
N ALA A 25 6.79 -15.92 -12.15
CA ALA A 25 5.64 -15.02 -12.16
C ALA A 25 6.06 -13.59 -12.53
N ASP A 26 7.17 -13.07 -11.97
CA ASP A 26 7.71 -11.74 -12.27
C ASP A 26 8.03 -11.58 -13.76
N SER A 27 8.45 -12.66 -14.41
CA SER A 27 8.74 -12.65 -15.85
C SER A 27 7.46 -12.54 -16.68
N GLU A 28 6.36 -13.16 -16.25
CA GLU A 28 5.02 -12.99 -16.84
C GLU A 28 4.47 -11.58 -16.57
N ALA A 29 4.59 -11.08 -15.34
CA ALA A 29 4.20 -9.72 -14.96
C ALA A 29 4.93 -8.65 -15.76
N ARG A 30 6.23 -8.81 -16.02
CA ARG A 30 7.01 -7.88 -16.86
C ARG A 30 6.47 -7.78 -18.27
N ARG A 31 5.99 -8.88 -18.85
CA ARG A 31 5.36 -8.89 -20.18
C ARG A 31 3.94 -8.32 -20.13
N ALA A 32 3.19 -8.62 -19.08
CA ALA A 32 1.86 -8.04 -18.87
C ALA A 32 1.93 -6.52 -18.76
N TRP A 33 2.96 -5.97 -18.11
CA TRP A 33 3.21 -4.53 -18.04
C TRP A 33 3.27 -3.86 -19.43
N ASP A 34 3.85 -4.55 -20.42
CA ASP A 34 3.99 -4.04 -21.77
C ASP A 34 2.67 -4.05 -22.56
N LEU A 35 1.58 -4.58 -21.97
CA LEU A 35 0.21 -4.42 -22.51
C LEU A 35 -0.34 -3.03 -22.25
N LEU A 36 0.18 -2.30 -21.26
CA LEU A 36 -0.15 -0.90 -21.06
C LEU A 36 0.48 -0.08 -22.19
N ASP A 37 -0.29 0.82 -22.78
CA ASP A 37 0.22 1.80 -23.73
C ASP A 37 0.25 3.16 -23.03
N MET A 38 1.44 3.77 -22.94
CA MET A 38 1.62 5.11 -22.37
C MET A 38 0.71 6.15 -23.05
N ASN A 39 0.40 5.97 -24.33
CA ASN A 39 -0.46 6.87 -25.11
C ASN A 39 -1.95 6.54 -24.98
N ASN A 40 -2.29 5.38 -24.41
CA ASN A 40 -3.66 4.92 -24.26
C ASN A 40 -3.82 4.10 -22.97
N LEU A 41 -3.43 4.69 -21.84
CA LEU A 41 -3.40 3.99 -20.56
C LEU A 41 -4.78 3.48 -20.15
N ASP A 42 -5.84 4.25 -20.38
CA ASP A 42 -7.21 3.83 -20.02
C ASP A 42 -7.73 2.73 -20.94
N GLY A 43 -7.53 2.86 -22.25
CA GLY A 43 -7.96 1.86 -23.21
C GLY A 43 -7.21 0.53 -23.09
N THR A 44 -6.00 0.54 -22.51
CA THR A 44 -5.18 -0.66 -22.29
C THR A 44 -5.23 -1.22 -20.87
N GLN A 45 -5.76 -0.46 -19.90
CA GLN A 45 -5.84 -0.88 -18.50
C GLN A 45 -6.65 -2.17 -18.32
N ALA A 46 -7.79 -2.30 -19.00
CA ALA A 46 -8.65 -3.48 -18.86
C ALA A 46 -7.95 -4.77 -19.33
N LEU A 47 -7.18 -4.69 -20.41
CA LEU A 47 -6.40 -5.82 -20.93
C LEU A 47 -5.27 -6.20 -19.96
N PHE A 48 -4.57 -5.20 -19.42
CA PHE A 48 -3.56 -5.39 -18.37
C PHE A 48 -4.16 -6.06 -17.13
N GLU A 49 -5.27 -5.54 -16.59
CA GLU A 49 -5.93 -6.10 -15.41
C GLU A 49 -6.38 -7.54 -15.61
N TYR A 50 -6.93 -7.86 -16.79
CA TYR A 50 -7.36 -9.21 -17.13
C TYR A 50 -6.18 -10.19 -17.16
N ALA A 51 -5.12 -9.85 -17.92
CA ALA A 51 -3.92 -10.68 -18.01
C ALA A 51 -3.27 -10.88 -16.64
N LEU A 52 -3.19 -9.82 -15.85
CA LEU A 52 -2.56 -9.83 -14.53
C LEU A 52 -3.38 -10.60 -13.49
N SER A 53 -4.72 -10.47 -13.49
CA SER A 53 -5.58 -11.23 -12.58
C SER A 53 -5.49 -12.74 -12.85
N ALA A 54 -5.43 -13.15 -14.11
CA ALA A 54 -5.27 -14.56 -14.47
C ALA A 54 -3.90 -15.10 -14.00
N THR A 55 -2.86 -14.29 -14.20
CA THR A 55 -1.49 -14.59 -13.79
C THR A 55 -1.39 -14.71 -12.27
N LEU A 56 -1.88 -13.73 -11.51
CA LEU A 56 -1.87 -13.75 -10.05
C LEU A 56 -2.65 -14.95 -9.49
N ASN A 57 -3.84 -15.24 -10.02
CA ASN A 57 -4.63 -16.40 -9.58
C ASN A 57 -3.85 -17.72 -9.75
N LYS A 58 -3.20 -17.92 -10.89
CA LYS A 58 -2.38 -19.11 -11.15
C LYS A 58 -1.23 -19.24 -10.14
N TRP A 59 -0.43 -18.19 -10.00
CA TRP A 59 0.79 -18.24 -9.18
C TRP A 59 0.50 -18.26 -7.68
N PHE A 60 -0.54 -17.55 -7.23
CA PHE A 60 -1.03 -17.63 -5.86
C PHE A 60 -1.40 -19.08 -5.49
N ASN A 61 -2.20 -19.74 -6.35
CA ASN A 61 -2.63 -21.12 -6.10
C ASN A 61 -1.46 -22.11 -6.16
N LEU A 62 -0.47 -21.91 -7.03
CA LEU A 62 0.76 -22.72 -7.01
C LEU A 62 1.56 -22.52 -5.71
N GLY A 63 1.60 -21.29 -5.18
CA GLY A 63 2.18 -20.99 -3.88
C GLY A 63 1.47 -21.73 -2.74
N VAL A 64 0.12 -21.76 -2.76
CA VAL A 64 -0.71 -22.54 -1.82
C VAL A 64 -0.40 -24.03 -1.92
N MET A 65 -0.44 -24.61 -3.13
CA MET A 65 -0.24 -26.06 -3.33
C MET A 65 1.15 -26.53 -2.91
N THR A 66 2.19 -25.73 -3.19
CA THR A 66 3.56 -26.06 -2.74
C THR A 66 3.74 -25.95 -1.22
N ALA A 67 2.93 -25.12 -0.54
CA ALA A 67 2.87 -25.11 0.92
C ALA A 67 2.12 -26.33 1.48
N LEU A 68 0.99 -26.71 0.87
CA LEU A 68 0.23 -27.89 1.26
C LEU A 68 1.02 -29.20 1.09
N ASP A 69 1.85 -29.32 0.05
CA ASP A 69 2.76 -30.48 -0.11
C ASP A 69 3.89 -30.51 0.93
N TYR A 70 4.37 -29.33 1.31
CA TYR A 70 5.48 -29.15 2.26
C TYR A 70 5.07 -29.46 3.71
N LEU A 71 3.90 -28.97 4.15
CA LEU A 71 3.51 -28.94 5.56
C LEU A 71 3.44 -30.32 6.24
N PRO A 72 2.79 -31.36 5.68
CA PRO A 72 2.75 -32.69 6.30
C PRO A 72 4.15 -33.34 6.42
N LYS A 73 5.01 -33.16 5.39
CA LYS A 73 6.39 -33.67 5.37
C LYS A 73 7.24 -32.96 6.41
N TYR A 74 7.07 -31.64 6.52
CA TYR A 74 7.77 -30.82 7.51
C TYR A 74 7.36 -31.20 8.93
N ARG A 75 6.07 -31.41 9.17
CA ARG A 75 5.54 -31.85 10.47
C ARG A 75 6.10 -33.21 10.87
N GLU A 76 6.09 -34.19 9.97
CA GLU A 76 6.70 -35.51 10.19
C GLU A 76 8.18 -35.40 10.51
N ALA A 77 8.94 -34.63 9.70
CA ALA A 77 10.36 -34.44 9.93
C ALA A 77 10.69 -33.66 11.22
N SER A 78 9.75 -32.86 11.72
CA SER A 78 9.95 -32.02 12.92
C SER A 78 9.59 -32.73 14.22
N ILE A 79 8.46 -33.46 14.22
CA ILE A 79 7.88 -34.05 15.43
C ILE A 79 7.45 -35.52 15.29
N GLY A 80 7.76 -36.17 14.16
CA GLY A 80 7.45 -37.60 13.93
C GLY A 80 6.01 -37.89 13.53
N GLU A 81 5.18 -36.87 13.30
CA GLU A 81 3.76 -37.06 12.98
C GLU A 81 3.39 -36.48 11.60
N ARG A 82 2.98 -37.33 10.65
CA ARG A 82 2.64 -36.92 9.28
C ARG A 82 1.17 -36.50 9.08
N ARG A 83 0.30 -36.68 10.08
CA ARG A 83 -1.13 -36.39 9.94
C ARG A 83 -1.35 -34.95 9.48
N SER A 84 -2.17 -34.78 8.45
CA SER A 84 -2.51 -33.44 7.96
C SER A 84 -3.39 -32.70 8.96
N VAL A 85 -3.17 -31.40 9.06
CA VAL A 85 -4.02 -30.49 9.82
C VAL A 85 -5.12 -29.97 8.90
N ASP A 86 -6.35 -29.91 9.40
CA ASP A 86 -7.47 -29.34 8.67
C ASP A 86 -7.39 -27.81 8.73
N ILE A 87 -7.23 -27.18 7.56
CA ILE A 87 -7.05 -25.74 7.43
C ILE A 87 -8.02 -25.18 6.39
N ARG A 88 -8.47 -23.94 6.61
CA ARG A 88 -9.14 -23.19 5.56
C ARG A 88 -8.09 -22.73 4.56
N VAL A 89 -8.04 -23.38 3.40
CA VAL A 89 -7.13 -23.00 2.33
C VAL A 89 -7.42 -21.55 1.89
N PRO A 90 -6.40 -20.66 1.83
CA PRO A 90 -6.58 -19.32 1.31
C PRO A 90 -7.06 -19.34 -0.14
N ASP A 91 -8.07 -18.53 -0.46
CA ASP A 91 -8.61 -18.40 -1.81
C ASP A 91 -8.20 -17.05 -2.42
N PHE A 92 -7.93 -17.07 -3.73
CA PHE A 92 -7.61 -15.87 -4.49
C PHE A 92 -8.87 -15.06 -4.79
N SER A 93 -8.98 -13.90 -4.14
CA SER A 93 -10.11 -13.00 -4.38
C SER A 93 -9.84 -12.05 -5.55
N ARG A 94 -10.32 -12.41 -6.75
CA ARG A 94 -10.25 -11.55 -7.96
C ARG A 94 -10.82 -10.15 -7.70
N TYR A 95 -11.90 -10.05 -6.92
CA TYR A 95 -12.53 -8.79 -6.54
C TYR A 95 -11.59 -7.87 -5.74
N ARG A 96 -10.90 -8.42 -4.72
CA ARG A 96 -9.94 -7.63 -3.92
C ARG A 96 -8.75 -7.18 -4.75
N VAL A 97 -8.23 -8.07 -5.58
CA VAL A 97 -7.03 -7.82 -6.38
C VAL A 97 -7.31 -6.78 -7.48
N ARG A 98 -8.47 -6.81 -8.15
CA ARG A 98 -8.80 -5.86 -9.23
C ARG A 98 -8.64 -4.38 -8.83
N LYS A 99 -9.03 -4.02 -7.61
CA LYS A 99 -8.88 -2.65 -7.10
C LYS A 99 -7.42 -2.25 -6.89
N GLU A 100 -6.57 -3.19 -6.47
CA GLU A 100 -5.13 -2.99 -6.35
C GLU A 100 -4.47 -2.97 -7.73
N LEU A 101 -4.94 -3.79 -8.68
CA LEU A 101 -4.45 -3.79 -10.08
C LEU A 101 -4.75 -2.49 -10.83
N GLY A 102 -5.90 -1.87 -10.54
CA GLY A 102 -6.24 -0.53 -11.01
C GLY A 102 -5.15 0.49 -10.69
N TRP A 103 -4.75 0.54 -9.41
CA TRP A 103 -3.66 1.38 -8.93
C TRP A 103 -2.29 0.94 -9.48
N LEU A 104 -2.06 -0.36 -9.60
CA LEU A 104 -0.79 -0.90 -10.06
C LEU A 104 -0.53 -0.74 -11.56
N GLY A 105 -1.53 -0.42 -12.38
CA GLY A 105 -1.37 -0.19 -13.81
C GLY A 105 -1.34 1.29 -14.18
N ALA A 106 -2.25 1.67 -15.09
CA ALA A 106 -2.47 3.02 -15.58
C ALA A 106 -2.58 4.07 -14.49
N THR A 107 -3.30 3.79 -13.39
CA THR A 107 -3.52 4.78 -12.33
C THR A 107 -2.21 5.12 -11.61
N GLY A 108 -1.32 4.16 -11.40
CA GLY A 108 -0.01 4.38 -10.79
C GLY A 108 0.91 5.21 -11.68
N ILE A 109 0.91 4.92 -12.98
CA ILE A 109 1.65 5.71 -13.98
C ILE A 109 1.14 7.14 -13.99
N LYS A 110 -0.19 7.33 -14.08
CA LYS A 110 -0.84 8.65 -14.01
C LYS A 110 -0.53 9.39 -12.72
N TRP A 111 -0.46 8.70 -11.59
CA TRP A 111 -0.10 9.30 -10.31
C TRP A 111 1.34 9.84 -10.30
N HIS A 112 2.31 9.10 -10.84
CA HIS A 112 3.69 9.59 -10.97
C HIS A 112 3.79 10.77 -11.95
N LEU A 113 3.09 10.69 -13.08
CA LEU A 113 3.00 11.81 -14.04
C LEU A 113 2.41 13.06 -13.38
N ALA A 114 1.36 12.91 -12.58
CA ALA A 114 0.72 14.02 -11.86
C ALA A 114 1.64 14.68 -10.81
N ARG A 115 2.76 14.05 -10.45
CA ARG A 115 3.78 14.61 -9.54
C ARG A 115 4.90 15.36 -10.27
N GLY A 116 4.79 15.51 -11.58
CA GLY A 116 5.79 16.18 -12.41
C GLY A 116 6.99 15.28 -12.76
N GLU A 117 6.86 13.97 -12.59
CA GLU A 117 7.88 13.03 -13.08
C GLU A 117 7.84 12.94 -14.62
N SER A 118 9.00 12.76 -15.25
CA SER A 118 9.07 12.50 -16.69
C SER A 118 8.30 11.21 -17.02
N GLU A 119 7.82 11.05 -18.25
CA GLU A 119 7.16 9.80 -18.66
C GLU A 119 8.02 8.56 -18.44
N GLN A 120 9.31 8.69 -18.72
CA GLN A 120 10.28 7.60 -18.50
C GLN A 120 10.44 7.28 -17.02
N ASP A 121 10.46 8.28 -16.13
CA ASP A 121 10.56 8.07 -14.69
C ASP A 121 9.24 7.55 -14.12
N ALA A 122 8.10 8.10 -14.53
CA ALA A 122 6.78 7.65 -14.13
C ALA A 122 6.53 6.20 -14.53
N TRP A 123 6.86 5.83 -15.77
CA TRP A 123 6.81 4.45 -16.25
C TRP A 123 7.70 3.54 -15.40
N ARG A 124 8.96 3.92 -15.18
CA ARG A 124 9.94 3.12 -14.45
C ARG A 124 9.57 2.95 -12.98
N ASN A 125 9.11 4.01 -12.34
CA ASN A 125 8.76 4.03 -10.92
C ASN A 125 7.45 3.28 -10.67
N ALA A 126 6.41 3.52 -11.48
CA ALA A 126 5.16 2.76 -11.42
C ALA A 126 5.41 1.27 -11.69
N ARG A 127 6.24 0.95 -12.69
CA ARG A 127 6.63 -0.44 -12.98
C ARG A 127 7.37 -1.09 -11.82
N SER A 128 8.27 -0.34 -11.16
CA SER A 128 9.00 -0.85 -9.99
C SER A 128 8.03 -1.20 -8.86
N ILE A 129 7.12 -0.29 -8.53
CA ILE A 129 6.05 -0.50 -7.53
C ILE A 129 5.20 -1.71 -7.89
N PHE A 130 4.74 -1.78 -9.14
CA PHE A 130 3.97 -2.89 -9.69
C PHE A 130 4.68 -4.23 -9.49
N LEU A 131 5.91 -4.35 -9.96
CA LEU A 131 6.67 -5.59 -9.85
C LEU A 131 6.87 -5.98 -8.37
N GLY A 132 7.04 -5.00 -7.50
CA GLY A 132 7.21 -5.24 -6.07
C GLY A 132 5.95 -5.76 -5.38
N GLN A 133 4.79 -5.18 -5.67
CA GLN A 133 3.51 -5.63 -5.12
C GLN A 133 3.04 -6.94 -5.75
N PHE A 134 3.25 -7.12 -7.06
CA PHE A 134 2.97 -8.38 -7.75
C PHE A 134 3.79 -9.52 -7.14
N HIS A 135 5.10 -9.32 -6.93
CA HIS A 135 5.97 -10.31 -6.31
C HIS A 135 5.49 -10.69 -4.91
N GLU A 136 5.05 -9.70 -4.12
CA GLU A 136 4.51 -9.94 -2.78
C GLU A 136 3.22 -10.76 -2.84
N ALA A 137 2.27 -10.39 -3.68
CA ALA A 137 0.98 -11.05 -3.85
C ALA A 137 1.11 -12.54 -4.26
N VAL A 138 2.10 -12.87 -5.10
CA VAL A 138 2.40 -14.26 -5.48
C VAL A 138 2.82 -15.10 -4.27
N LEU A 139 3.66 -14.54 -3.39
CA LEU A 139 4.15 -15.22 -2.20
C LEU A 139 3.12 -15.30 -1.06
N THR A 140 2.10 -14.45 -1.08
CA THR A 140 1.05 -14.41 -0.06
C THR A 140 0.34 -15.76 0.10
N GLY A 141 0.04 -16.47 -0.99
CA GLY A 141 -0.68 -17.76 -0.94
C GLY A 141 0.04 -18.81 -0.09
N GLY A 142 1.34 -19.00 -0.31
CA GLY A 142 2.14 -19.93 0.49
C GLY A 142 2.27 -19.48 1.96
N ARG A 143 2.49 -18.17 2.19
CA ARG A 143 2.62 -17.59 3.54
C ARG A 143 1.35 -17.77 4.37
N GLU A 144 0.18 -17.43 3.82
CA GLU A 144 -1.11 -17.57 4.52
C GLU A 144 -1.45 -19.04 4.80
N THR A 145 -1.11 -19.94 3.88
CA THR A 145 -1.32 -21.39 4.08
C THR A 145 -0.55 -21.91 5.29
N ILE A 146 0.73 -21.56 5.40
CA ILE A 146 1.57 -21.96 6.55
C ILE A 146 1.10 -21.31 7.85
N ARG A 147 0.65 -20.05 7.79
CA ARG A 147 0.10 -19.34 8.95
C ARG A 147 -1.18 -19.98 9.47
N GLU A 148 -2.12 -20.31 8.57
CA GLU A 148 -3.36 -20.99 8.96
C GLU A 148 -3.07 -22.39 9.52
N TRP A 149 -2.08 -23.10 8.95
CA TRP A 149 -1.60 -24.36 9.53
C TRP A 149 -1.07 -24.19 10.94
N ALA A 150 -0.13 -23.27 11.16
CA ALA A 150 0.43 -23.02 12.49
C ALA A 150 -0.65 -22.61 13.52
N ARG A 151 -1.71 -21.93 13.07
CA ARG A 151 -2.85 -21.54 13.92
C ARG A 151 -3.72 -22.73 14.32
N ARG A 152 -3.84 -23.74 13.46
CA ARG A 152 -4.73 -24.90 13.63
C ARG A 152 -4.04 -26.11 14.23
N ASP A 153 -2.74 -26.23 14.06
CA ASP A 153 -1.98 -27.38 14.56
C ASP A 153 -1.77 -27.25 16.08
N PRO A 154 -2.35 -28.14 16.91
CA PRO A 154 -2.21 -28.05 18.37
C PRO A 154 -0.77 -28.30 18.85
N ARG A 155 0.09 -28.86 18.01
CA ARG A 155 1.51 -29.07 18.33
C ARG A 155 2.36 -27.84 18.01
N ALA A 156 1.87 -26.93 17.16
CA ALA A 156 2.62 -25.74 16.79
C ALA A 156 2.60 -24.75 17.96
N ILE A 157 3.79 -24.27 18.33
CA ILE A 157 3.96 -23.19 19.31
C ILE A 157 3.99 -21.82 18.64
N GLY A 158 3.69 -21.75 17.34
CA GLY A 158 3.68 -20.52 16.54
C GLY A 158 4.27 -20.72 15.15
N TRP A 159 4.58 -19.61 14.50
CA TRP A 159 5.31 -19.56 13.25
C TRP A 159 6.38 -18.48 13.31
N ARG A 160 7.32 -18.53 12.37
CA ARG A 160 8.40 -17.54 12.22
C ARG A 160 8.62 -17.19 10.76
N ARG A 161 9.31 -16.08 10.51
CA ARG A 161 9.79 -15.73 9.17
C ARG A 161 11.08 -16.48 8.84
N VAL A 162 11.26 -16.75 7.55
CA VAL A 162 12.50 -17.30 6.99
C VAL A 162 12.94 -16.39 5.84
N SER A 163 14.15 -15.86 5.94
CA SER A 163 14.73 -14.97 4.92
C SER A 163 15.12 -15.72 3.66
N ASP A 164 15.10 -15.04 2.51
CA ASP A 164 15.65 -15.56 1.26
C ASP A 164 17.19 -15.61 1.22
N GLY A 165 17.85 -15.03 2.23
CA GLY A 165 19.30 -14.92 2.39
C GLY A 165 19.85 -13.52 2.18
N ASP A 166 19.08 -12.59 1.61
CA ASP A 166 19.49 -11.20 1.36
C ASP A 166 18.39 -10.21 1.84
N PRO A 167 18.01 -10.20 3.13
CA PRO A 167 16.86 -9.43 3.60
C PRO A 167 17.15 -7.92 3.67
N CYS A 168 16.09 -7.10 3.63
CA CYS A 168 16.16 -5.73 4.12
C CYS A 168 16.29 -5.70 5.66
N ALA A 169 16.71 -4.58 6.24
CA ALA A 169 16.91 -4.45 7.69
C ALA A 169 15.64 -4.77 8.49
N PHE A 170 14.48 -4.36 7.99
CA PHE A 170 13.18 -4.68 8.60
C PHE A 170 12.88 -6.18 8.60
N CYS A 171 13.13 -6.86 7.48
CA CYS A 171 12.94 -8.31 7.38
C CYS A 171 13.93 -9.09 8.24
N ALA A 172 15.19 -8.65 8.28
CA ALA A 172 16.19 -9.22 9.18
C ALA A 172 15.71 -9.13 10.63
N MET A 173 15.28 -7.94 11.09
CA MET A 173 14.68 -7.75 12.42
C MET A 173 13.47 -8.67 12.67
N LEU A 174 12.59 -8.90 11.69
CA LEU A 174 11.44 -9.78 11.91
C LEU A 174 11.81 -11.27 11.96
N VAL A 175 12.84 -11.68 11.22
CA VAL A 175 13.39 -13.05 11.25
C VAL A 175 14.04 -13.34 12.60
N THR A 176 14.69 -12.35 13.21
CA THR A 176 15.42 -12.49 14.48
C THR A 176 14.52 -12.59 15.71
N ARG A 177 13.22 -12.28 15.58
CA ARG A 177 12.25 -12.36 16.69
C ARG A 177 11.85 -13.80 17.08
N GLY A 178 12.15 -14.81 16.27
CA GLY A 178 11.75 -16.19 16.56
C GLY A 178 10.24 -16.44 16.50
N PRO A 179 9.72 -17.48 17.18
CA PRO A 179 8.31 -17.91 17.12
C PRO A 179 7.36 -17.05 17.99
N VAL A 180 7.54 -15.73 17.99
CA VAL A 180 6.72 -14.81 18.82
C VAL A 180 5.33 -14.54 18.26
N TYR A 181 5.00 -15.10 17.09
CA TYR A 181 3.71 -14.91 16.43
C TYR A 181 2.75 -16.04 16.82
N THR A 182 2.14 -15.91 18.01
CA THR A 182 1.06 -16.76 18.48
C THR A 182 -0.15 -15.93 18.87
N SER A 183 -1.30 -16.26 18.28
CA SER A 183 -2.65 -15.83 18.64
C SER A 183 -2.92 -14.32 18.77
N GLU A 184 -4.21 -14.00 18.76
CA GLU A 184 -4.84 -12.68 18.73
C GLU A 184 -4.35 -11.69 19.81
N GLN A 185 -3.81 -12.18 20.93
CA GLN A 185 -3.47 -11.37 22.11
C GLN A 185 -2.25 -10.44 21.96
N ARG A 186 -1.38 -10.61 20.96
CA ARG A 186 -0.28 -9.66 20.69
C ARG A 186 -0.53 -8.74 19.49
N ALA A 187 -1.64 -8.93 18.77
CA ALA A 187 -2.02 -8.06 17.64
C ALA A 187 -2.42 -6.64 18.07
N LEU A 188 -2.67 -6.41 19.37
CA LEU A 188 -3.10 -5.13 19.94
C LEU A 188 -1.97 -4.11 20.13
N SER A 189 -0.70 -4.46 19.92
CA SER A 189 0.42 -3.51 19.97
C SER A 189 0.80 -2.98 18.57
N ARG A 190 0.02 -2.01 18.07
CA ARG A 190 0.31 -1.04 16.98
C ARG A 190 0.92 -1.56 15.65
N GLU A 191 0.10 -1.49 14.60
CA GLU A 191 0.38 -1.28 13.15
C GLU A 191 1.38 -2.18 12.37
N SER A 192 2.16 -3.05 13.03
CA SER A 192 3.05 -4.04 12.39
C SER A 192 3.09 -5.37 13.16
N ASP A 193 1.98 -6.08 13.17
CA ASP A 193 1.78 -7.45 13.70
C ASP A 193 2.66 -8.56 13.08
N GLY A 194 3.71 -8.18 12.31
CA GLY A 194 4.54 -9.12 11.56
C GLY A 194 3.84 -9.80 10.40
N THR A 195 2.61 -9.41 10.02
CA THR A 195 1.87 -9.99 8.88
C THR A 195 2.12 -9.25 7.58
N LYS A 196 2.49 -7.96 7.63
CA LYS A 196 2.80 -7.15 6.44
C LYS A 196 4.16 -7.52 5.87
N TYR A 197 4.21 -7.71 4.55
CA TYR A 197 5.45 -7.87 3.79
C TYR A 197 5.65 -6.66 2.90
N HIS A 198 6.91 -6.24 2.73
CA HIS A 198 7.20 -5.14 1.82
C HIS A 198 7.27 -5.66 0.38
N ALA A 199 7.02 -4.74 -0.55
CA ALA A 199 7.23 -4.96 -1.98
C ALA A 199 8.67 -5.46 -2.26
N HIS A 200 8.83 -6.43 -3.16
CA HIS A 200 10.11 -7.08 -3.50
C HIS A 200 10.74 -7.98 -2.41
N CYS A 201 9.98 -8.37 -1.38
CA CYS A 201 10.48 -9.27 -0.33
C CYS A 201 10.32 -10.75 -0.70
N GLY A 202 11.42 -11.51 -0.70
CA GLY A 202 11.40 -12.97 -0.90
C GLY A 202 11.24 -13.81 0.37
N CYS A 203 10.97 -13.20 1.53
CA CYS A 203 10.85 -13.95 2.79
C CYS A 203 9.66 -14.92 2.77
N THR A 204 9.78 -16.07 3.43
CA THR A 204 8.69 -17.04 3.62
C THR A 204 8.40 -17.25 5.11
N VAL A 205 7.59 -18.25 5.42
CA VAL A 205 7.16 -18.61 6.78
C VAL A 205 7.51 -20.07 7.06
N GLU A 206 7.78 -20.39 8.33
CA GLU A 206 7.99 -21.75 8.83
C GLU A 206 7.17 -21.93 10.12
N VAL A 207 6.52 -23.09 10.30
CA VAL A 207 5.84 -23.48 11.55
C VAL A 207 6.89 -23.84 12.59
N VAL A 208 6.69 -23.49 13.85
CA VAL A 208 7.61 -23.84 14.93
C VAL A 208 6.94 -24.77 15.93
N TYR A 209 7.57 -25.90 16.23
CA TYR A 209 7.03 -26.97 17.10
C TYR A 209 7.76 -27.12 18.45
N GLY A 210 8.84 -26.36 18.68
CA GLY A 210 9.66 -26.45 19.89
C GLY A 210 10.70 -25.32 19.93
N ASP A 211 11.70 -25.46 20.79
CA ASP A 211 12.70 -24.41 21.01
C ASP A 211 13.40 -23.98 19.72
N TRP A 212 13.19 -22.72 19.35
CA TRP A 212 13.83 -22.13 18.19
C TRP A 212 15.26 -21.72 18.53
N LYS A 213 16.21 -22.20 17.72
CA LYS A 213 17.62 -21.77 17.76
C LYS A 213 17.99 -21.04 16.46
N PRO A 214 18.52 -19.81 16.48
CA PRO A 214 18.89 -19.09 15.26
C PRO A 214 19.97 -19.82 14.46
N THR A 215 19.95 -19.71 13.13
CA THR A 215 21.12 -20.06 12.29
C THR A 215 22.29 -19.13 12.62
N GLY A 216 23.51 -19.43 12.19
CA GLY A 216 24.63 -18.47 12.29
C GLY A 216 24.36 -17.14 11.57
N LEU A 217 23.65 -17.17 10.43
CA LEU A 217 23.26 -15.95 9.70
C LEU A 217 22.15 -15.17 10.43
N GLU A 218 21.19 -15.87 11.03
CA GLU A 218 20.14 -15.26 11.85
C GLU A 218 20.75 -14.67 13.13
N GLN A 219 21.75 -15.34 13.73
CA GLN A 219 22.49 -14.82 14.87
C GLN A 219 23.25 -13.55 14.50
N HIS A 220 23.91 -13.52 13.34
CA HIS A 220 24.53 -12.29 12.86
C HIS A 220 23.51 -11.13 12.77
N TRP A 221 22.31 -11.36 12.25
CA TRP A 221 21.27 -10.33 12.22
C TRP A 221 20.72 -9.96 13.61
N ILE A 222 20.67 -10.90 14.56
CA ILE A 222 20.37 -10.63 15.97
C ILE A 222 21.40 -9.64 16.52
N ASP A 223 22.68 -9.93 16.30
CA ASP A 223 23.79 -9.12 16.81
C ASP A 223 23.79 -7.72 16.19
N GLU A 224 23.54 -7.60 14.88
CA GLU A 224 23.40 -6.29 14.21
C GLU A 224 22.21 -5.49 14.76
N TYR A 225 21.09 -6.14 15.05
CA TYR A 225 19.93 -5.47 15.66
C TYR A 225 20.26 -4.95 17.06
N TYR A 226 20.85 -5.77 17.94
CA TYR A 226 21.18 -5.35 19.30
C TYR A 226 22.25 -4.27 19.32
N ARG A 227 23.29 -4.37 18.48
CA ARG A 227 24.29 -3.32 18.33
C ARG A 227 23.67 -1.99 17.90
N ALA A 228 22.70 -2.02 17.00
CA ALA A 228 21.96 -0.82 16.61
C ALA A 228 21.04 -0.31 17.74
N ALA A 229 20.36 -1.21 18.45
CA ALA A 229 19.44 -0.86 19.53
C ALA A 229 20.15 -0.29 20.76
N GLU A 230 21.36 -0.73 21.08
CA GLU A 230 22.18 -0.22 22.18
C GLU A 230 22.59 1.25 22.00
N LYS A 231 22.74 1.70 20.75
CA LYS A 231 22.96 3.12 20.42
C LYS A 231 21.73 4.00 20.65
N VAL A 232 20.55 3.40 20.83
CA VAL A 232 19.29 4.10 21.06
C VAL A 232 18.95 4.04 22.55
N PRO A 233 18.64 5.19 23.19
CA PRO A 233 18.27 5.22 24.61
C PRO A 233 17.12 4.27 24.96
N GLU A 234 17.18 3.71 26.16
CA GLU A 234 16.12 2.86 26.69
C GLU A 234 14.77 3.61 26.69
N GLY A 235 13.68 2.91 26.31
CA GLY A 235 12.37 3.53 26.06
C GLY A 235 12.17 4.18 24.69
N LYS A 236 13.24 4.38 23.89
CA LYS A 236 13.17 4.89 22.51
C LYS A 236 13.55 3.87 21.44
N ARG A 237 13.78 2.61 21.82
CA ARG A 237 14.17 1.49 20.92
C ARG A 237 12.98 1.00 20.06
N THR A 238 12.43 1.90 19.25
CA THR A 238 11.42 1.61 18.23
C THR A 238 12.08 1.22 16.92
N TRP A 239 11.37 0.52 16.05
CA TRP A 239 11.89 0.14 14.73
C TRP A 239 12.30 1.36 13.89
N ASP A 240 11.57 2.48 13.99
CA ASP A 240 11.90 3.74 13.32
C ASP A 240 13.27 4.30 13.71
N ASN A 241 13.71 4.06 14.96
CA ASN A 241 14.99 4.55 15.46
C ASN A 241 16.13 3.54 15.25
N VAL A 242 15.83 2.24 15.32
CA VAL A 242 16.85 1.18 15.25
C VAL A 242 17.21 0.81 13.80
N LEU A 243 16.22 0.73 12.90
CA LEU A 243 16.47 0.28 11.52
C LEU A 243 17.36 1.21 10.69
N PRO A 244 17.30 2.55 10.81
CA PRO A 244 18.27 3.43 10.15
C PRO A 244 19.72 3.08 10.53
N LEU A 245 19.98 2.83 11.82
CA LEU A 245 21.30 2.44 12.31
C LEU A 245 21.72 1.05 11.82
N MET A 246 20.77 0.11 11.72
CA MET A 246 21.04 -1.17 11.05
C MET A 246 21.44 -0.95 9.59
N ARG A 247 20.80 -0.03 8.86
CA ARG A 247 21.12 0.23 7.45
C ARG A 247 22.51 0.83 7.23
N GLU A 248 23.03 1.59 8.18
CA GLU A 248 24.36 2.24 8.10
C GLU A 248 25.51 1.25 7.92
N ASN A 249 25.42 0.05 8.49
CA ASN A 249 26.46 -0.98 8.36
C ASN A 249 26.59 -1.52 6.91
N GLY A 250 25.62 -1.16 6.06
CA GLY A 250 25.56 -1.60 4.69
C GLY A 250 25.01 -3.01 4.48
N ALA A 251 24.96 -3.90 5.47
CA ALA A 251 24.76 -5.33 5.32
C ALA A 251 23.38 -5.77 4.79
N PHE A 252 22.43 -4.85 4.59
CA PHE A 252 21.07 -5.16 4.18
C PHE A 252 20.77 -4.70 2.75
N ARG A 253 19.77 -5.33 2.11
CA ARG A 253 19.36 -5.01 0.74
C ARG A 253 18.94 -3.56 0.56
N ASP A 254 18.32 -2.97 1.59
CA ASP A 254 17.86 -1.58 1.62
C ASP A 254 18.84 -0.62 2.31
N SER A 255 20.05 -1.08 2.61
CA SER A 255 21.12 -0.17 3.03
C SER A 255 21.49 0.78 1.89
N PRO A 256 21.76 2.07 2.18
CA PRO A 256 22.29 2.99 1.19
C PRO A 256 23.50 2.37 0.50
N ALA A 257 23.60 2.52 -0.83
CA ALA A 257 24.79 2.11 -1.55
C ALA A 257 25.99 2.86 -0.95
N VAL A 258 26.83 2.12 -0.21
CA VAL A 258 28.09 2.66 0.33
C VAL A 258 28.86 3.17 -0.88
N ARG A 259 29.06 4.49 -0.98
CA ARG A 259 29.75 5.15 -2.11
C ARG A 259 31.23 4.75 -2.25
N SER A 260 31.73 3.74 -1.55
CA SER A 260 33.11 3.28 -1.69
C SER A 260 33.20 2.04 -2.61
N PRO A 261 33.97 2.13 -3.71
CA PRO A 261 34.26 1.00 -4.60
C PRO A 261 34.78 -0.25 -3.87
N GLU A 262 35.54 -0.07 -2.78
CA GLU A 262 36.10 -1.16 -1.98
C GLU A 262 35.04 -1.99 -1.24
N ALA A 263 34.00 -1.34 -0.69
CA ALA A 263 32.91 -2.04 -0.03
C ALA A 263 32.02 -2.79 -1.03
N TRP A 264 31.87 -2.26 -2.25
CA TRP A 264 31.18 -2.94 -3.35
C TRP A 264 31.97 -4.17 -3.81
N LEU A 265 33.30 -4.08 -3.97
CA LEU A 265 34.18 -5.19 -4.35
C LEU A 265 34.18 -6.31 -3.29
N LYS A 266 34.21 -5.98 -1.99
CA LYS A 266 34.09 -6.97 -0.91
C LYS A 266 32.75 -7.73 -0.96
N ARG A 267 31.65 -7.04 -1.26
CA ARG A 267 30.32 -7.66 -1.41
C ARG A 267 30.21 -8.52 -2.67
N GLN A 268 30.78 -8.08 -3.78
CA GLN A 268 30.83 -8.87 -5.02
C GLN A 268 31.61 -10.17 -4.78
N ALA A 269 32.78 -10.09 -4.14
CA ALA A 269 33.57 -11.27 -3.79
C ALA A 269 32.80 -12.25 -2.87
N GLN A 270 32.04 -11.75 -1.89
CA GLN A 270 31.19 -12.57 -1.03
C GLN A 270 29.98 -13.18 -1.77
N LYS A 271 29.38 -12.46 -2.73
CA LYS A 271 28.28 -12.97 -3.58
C LYS A 271 28.77 -13.97 -4.64
N GLU A 272 29.98 -13.80 -5.18
CA GLU A 272 30.58 -14.68 -6.17
C GLU A 272 31.08 -16.00 -5.58
N ALA A 273 31.59 -16.00 -4.34
CA ALA A 273 31.98 -17.22 -3.62
C ALA A 273 30.82 -18.22 -3.40
N GLY A 274 29.56 -17.78 -3.54
CA GLY A 274 28.36 -18.60 -3.34
C GLY A 274 27.55 -18.93 -4.61
N ARG A 275 27.99 -18.54 -5.81
CA ARG A 275 27.20 -18.70 -7.06
C ARG A 275 27.84 -19.67 -8.06
N PRO A 276 27.11 -20.66 -8.62
CA PRO A 276 27.57 -21.40 -9.78
C PRO A 276 27.50 -20.54 -11.07
N LYS A 277 28.57 -20.60 -11.90
CA LYS A 277 28.77 -19.76 -13.10
C LYS A 277 27.70 -20.00 -14.18
N ARG A 278 27.28 -18.92 -14.87
CA ARG A 278 26.37 -18.96 -16.05
C ARG A 278 26.90 -18.07 -17.17
N VAL A 279 26.65 -18.46 -18.42
CA VAL A 279 27.15 -17.85 -19.68
C VAL A 279 26.18 -16.78 -20.23
N THR A 280 26.69 -15.72 -20.86
CA THR A 280 25.93 -14.55 -21.40
C THR A 280 26.25 -14.22 -22.87
N MET A 281 25.29 -13.61 -23.58
CA MET A 281 25.37 -13.10 -24.98
C MET A 281 24.99 -11.60 -25.07
N PRO A 282 25.37 -10.83 -26.12
CA PRO A 282 25.26 -9.35 -26.16
C PRO A 282 24.13 -8.77 -27.04
N ARG A 283 23.84 -7.46 -26.90
CA ARG A 283 22.73 -6.69 -27.52
C ARG A 283 23.19 -5.31 -28.07
N VAL A 284 22.51 -4.76 -29.11
CA VAL A 284 22.83 -3.50 -29.86
C VAL A 284 21.64 -2.50 -29.91
N VAL A 285 21.88 -1.17 -30.07
CA VAL A 285 20.89 -0.03 -30.14
C VAL A 285 21.38 1.13 -31.08
N HIS A 286 20.49 1.96 -31.69
CA HIS A 286 20.79 3.18 -32.53
C HIS A 286 19.85 4.42 -32.25
N PRO A 287 20.24 5.71 -32.53
CA PRO A 287 19.71 6.91 -31.81
C PRO A 287 18.89 8.07 -32.48
N ASP A 288 18.65 8.25 -33.78
CA ASP A 288 18.28 9.60 -34.33
C ASP A 288 16.76 9.95 -34.57
N PHE A 289 15.78 9.36 -33.86
CA PHE A 289 14.33 9.60 -34.12
C PHE A 289 13.55 10.42 -33.07
N ASP A 290 14.17 10.85 -31.97
CA ASP A 290 13.41 11.16 -30.74
C ASP A 290 12.97 12.63 -30.54
N ASP A 291 13.59 13.62 -31.17
CA ASP A 291 13.42 15.02 -30.74
C ASP A 291 12.22 15.74 -31.37
N ALA A 292 11.95 15.55 -32.67
CA ALA A 292 10.81 16.18 -33.35
C ALA A 292 9.44 15.60 -32.91
N ARG A 293 9.42 14.33 -32.51
CA ARG A 293 8.23 13.65 -31.97
C ARG A 293 7.87 14.19 -30.57
N ARG A 294 8.90 14.50 -29.77
CA ARG A 294 8.77 15.02 -28.39
C ARG A 294 8.01 16.34 -28.35
N ALA A 295 8.40 17.31 -29.18
CA ALA A 295 7.77 18.63 -29.22
C ALA A 295 6.28 18.60 -29.64
N ARG A 296 5.93 17.70 -30.58
CA ARG A 296 4.54 17.54 -31.06
C ARG A 296 3.65 16.83 -30.02
N MET A 297 4.19 15.86 -29.30
CA MET A 297 3.51 15.18 -28.20
C MET A 297 3.26 16.11 -27.01
N GLU A 298 4.22 16.97 -26.68
CA GLU A 298 4.14 17.86 -25.52
C GLU A 298 3.01 18.90 -25.67
N SER A 299 2.78 19.39 -26.90
CA SER A 299 1.64 20.26 -27.24
C SER A 299 0.29 19.54 -27.24
N ALA A 300 0.24 18.26 -27.60
CA ALA A 300 -0.99 17.47 -27.58
C ALA A 300 -1.38 17.02 -26.16
N LYS A 301 -0.38 16.68 -25.32
CA LYS A 301 -0.54 16.27 -23.92
C LYS A 301 -1.09 17.39 -23.03
N SER A 302 -0.68 18.63 -23.27
CA SER A 302 -1.19 19.79 -22.52
C SER A 302 -2.67 20.06 -22.83
N LYS A 303 -3.10 19.89 -24.09
CA LYS A 303 -4.51 20.01 -24.47
C LYS A 303 -5.39 18.93 -23.83
N GLY A 304 -4.98 17.66 -23.89
CA GLY A 304 -5.79 16.55 -23.36
C GLY A 304 -5.95 16.54 -21.82
N LEU A 305 -4.93 16.98 -21.06
CA LEU A 305 -5.05 17.13 -19.60
C LEU A 305 -6.00 18.25 -19.20
N GLN A 306 -6.07 19.30 -20.02
CA GLN A 306 -6.97 20.41 -19.80
C GLN A 306 -8.42 20.01 -20.09
N GLU A 307 -8.65 19.24 -21.15
CA GLU A 307 -9.96 18.65 -21.49
C GLU A 307 -10.49 17.71 -20.39
N ALA A 308 -9.67 16.78 -19.88
CA ALA A 308 -10.10 15.87 -18.81
C ALA A 308 -10.37 16.57 -17.47
N PHE A 309 -9.67 17.67 -17.19
CA PHE A 309 -9.97 18.50 -16.02
C PHE A 309 -11.30 19.23 -16.20
N ILE A 310 -11.56 19.78 -17.39
CA ILE A 310 -12.85 20.41 -17.75
C ILE A 310 -14.00 19.41 -17.56
N GLU A 311 -13.89 18.21 -18.15
CA GLU A 311 -14.91 17.14 -18.02
C GLU A 311 -15.18 16.78 -16.55
N LYS A 312 -14.11 16.63 -15.75
CA LYS A 312 -14.27 16.41 -14.29
C LYS A 312 -15.05 17.57 -13.64
N MET A 313 -14.72 18.83 -13.97
CA MET A 313 -15.41 19.97 -13.37
C MET A 313 -16.88 20.00 -13.76
N GLU A 314 -17.19 19.73 -15.04
CA GLU A 314 -18.57 19.63 -15.53
C GLU A 314 -19.36 18.55 -14.78
N ASP A 315 -18.78 17.37 -14.54
CA ASP A 315 -19.42 16.30 -13.75
C ASP A 315 -19.69 16.67 -12.27
N HIS A 316 -18.88 17.57 -11.72
CA HIS A 316 -19.00 18.00 -10.32
C HIS A 316 -20.00 19.13 -10.14
N ILE A 317 -20.35 19.84 -11.22
CA ILE A 317 -21.27 20.97 -11.22
C ILE A 317 -22.71 20.43 -11.38
N GLY A 318 -23.60 20.82 -10.47
CA GLY A 318 -25.03 20.52 -10.56
C GLY A 318 -25.72 21.30 -11.69
N ASP A 319 -26.85 20.78 -12.17
CA ASP A 319 -27.65 21.42 -13.22
C ASP A 319 -28.13 22.84 -12.84
N GLU A 320 -28.59 23.61 -13.83
CA GLU A 320 -29.06 24.99 -13.64
C GLU A 320 -30.19 25.12 -12.61
N GLN A 321 -31.04 24.10 -12.44
CA GLN A 321 -32.11 24.09 -11.43
C GLN A 321 -31.56 23.96 -10.00
N HIS A 322 -30.40 23.34 -9.84
CA HIS A 322 -29.69 23.26 -8.56
C HIS A 322 -28.81 24.49 -8.28
N GLN A 323 -28.37 25.22 -9.31
CA GLN A 323 -27.60 26.46 -9.15
C GLN A 323 -28.44 27.64 -8.62
N SER A 324 -29.77 27.56 -8.69
CA SER A 324 -30.71 28.59 -8.20
C SER A 324 -31.16 28.38 -6.75
N LYS A 325 -30.61 27.40 -6.02
CA LYS A 325 -30.94 27.18 -4.60
C LYS A 325 -30.64 28.45 -3.80
N GLU A 326 -31.70 29.11 -3.32
CA GLU A 326 -31.61 30.20 -2.34
C GLU A 326 -30.58 29.79 -1.28
N HIS A 327 -29.58 30.63 -1.02
CA HIS A 327 -28.50 30.46 -0.02
C HIS A 327 -27.19 29.77 -0.46
N TRP A 328 -27.01 29.27 -1.69
CA TRP A 328 -25.67 28.83 -2.13
C TRP A 328 -24.76 30.02 -2.51
N PRO A 329 -23.47 30.04 -2.10
CA PRO A 329 -22.58 31.16 -2.40
C PRO A 329 -22.26 31.27 -3.90
N SER A 330 -22.40 32.46 -4.49
CA SER A 330 -22.14 32.71 -5.92
C SER A 330 -20.71 32.45 -6.37
N ILE A 331 -19.77 32.41 -5.41
CA ILE A 331 -18.35 32.07 -5.63
C ILE A 331 -18.11 30.58 -5.84
N ALA A 332 -19.13 29.72 -5.69
CA ALA A 332 -19.03 28.28 -5.89
C ALA A 332 -20.17 27.76 -6.75
N PHE A 333 -19.91 26.76 -7.56
CA PHE A 333 -20.96 25.97 -8.19
C PHE A 333 -21.60 25.05 -7.17
N TYR A 334 -22.92 24.90 -7.24
CA TYR A 334 -23.62 23.89 -6.45
C TYR A 334 -23.17 22.50 -6.90
N PRO A 335 -22.90 21.53 -5.98
CA PRO A 335 -22.38 20.23 -6.37
C PRO A 335 -23.42 19.37 -7.06
N SER A 336 -22.99 18.52 -8.00
CA SER A 336 -23.87 17.58 -8.67
C SER A 336 -24.43 16.53 -7.70
N ARG A 337 -25.56 15.92 -8.06
CA ARG A 337 -26.18 14.83 -7.26
C ARG A 337 -25.22 13.66 -7.03
N ALA A 338 -24.32 13.39 -7.97
CA ALA A 338 -23.30 12.35 -7.83
C ALA A 338 -22.32 12.68 -6.70
N ILE A 339 -21.85 13.94 -6.63
CA ILE A 339 -20.95 14.42 -5.57
C ILE A 339 -21.65 14.44 -4.22
N ILE A 340 -22.89 14.91 -4.14
CA ILE A 340 -23.68 14.89 -2.89
C ILE A 340 -23.82 13.46 -2.37
N ARG A 341 -24.19 12.51 -3.24
CA ARG A 341 -24.31 11.09 -2.88
C ARG A 341 -22.96 10.51 -2.42
N HIS A 342 -21.88 10.82 -3.13
CA HIS A 342 -20.53 10.40 -2.76
C HIS A 342 -20.17 10.89 -1.35
N VAL A 343 -20.36 12.18 -1.09
CA VAL A 343 -20.08 12.79 0.21
C VAL A 343 -20.90 12.14 1.33
N LEU A 344 -22.21 12.04 1.16
CA LEU A 344 -23.12 11.63 2.23
C LEU A 344 -23.11 10.12 2.44
N HIS A 345 -23.21 9.34 1.37
CA HIS A 345 -23.40 7.90 1.48
C HIS A 345 -22.18 7.10 1.04
N GLY A 346 -21.31 7.69 0.21
CA GLY A 346 -20.20 7.02 -0.47
C GLY A 346 -20.69 5.90 -1.40
N GLU A 347 -19.76 5.20 -2.02
CA GLU A 347 -20.10 4.09 -2.92
C GLU A 347 -20.22 2.77 -2.16
N PRO A 348 -21.29 1.96 -2.36
CA PRO A 348 -21.53 0.72 -1.62
C PRO A 348 -20.40 -0.31 -1.72
N ASP A 349 -19.69 -0.32 -2.84
CA ASP A 349 -18.60 -1.23 -3.19
C ASP A 349 -17.21 -0.73 -2.70
N ASN A 350 -17.14 0.50 -2.18
CA ASN A 350 -15.89 1.13 -1.79
C ASN A 350 -15.98 1.86 -0.44
N ILE A 351 -15.97 1.10 0.66
CA ILE A 351 -15.91 1.58 2.05
C ILE A 351 -14.79 2.60 2.36
N ARG A 352 -13.76 2.72 1.51
CA ARG A 352 -12.68 3.72 1.69
C ARG A 352 -13.00 5.10 1.09
N ARG A 353 -14.07 5.24 0.32
CA ARG A 353 -14.48 6.48 -0.36
C ARG A 353 -15.76 7.05 0.24
N GLY A 354 -15.85 8.38 0.34
CA GLY A 354 -17.05 9.10 0.77
C GLY A 354 -17.71 8.56 2.05
N GLY A 355 -18.99 8.86 2.19
CA GLY A 355 -19.88 8.36 3.24
C GLY A 355 -19.59 8.94 4.61
N HIS A 356 -20.16 10.14 4.81
CA HIS A 356 -20.02 10.91 6.03
C HIS A 356 -21.35 11.21 6.70
N LEU A 357 -22.50 10.85 6.11
CA LEU A 357 -23.78 10.93 6.80
C LEU A 357 -23.79 9.95 7.97
N HIS A 358 -24.51 10.31 9.03
CA HIS A 358 -24.71 9.43 10.17
C HIS A 358 -25.34 8.09 9.76
N GLY A 359 -24.87 7.00 10.36
CA GLY A 359 -25.36 5.64 10.13
C GLY A 359 -24.77 4.95 8.91
N THR A 360 -23.75 5.54 8.26
CA THR A 360 -23.10 4.89 7.10
C THR A 360 -22.17 3.74 7.49
N GLY A 361 -21.66 3.71 8.72
CA GLY A 361 -20.89 2.60 9.29
C GLY A 361 -19.53 2.37 8.62
N ARG A 362 -19.01 3.36 7.88
CA ARG A 362 -17.77 3.18 7.09
C ARG A 362 -16.54 3.18 8.00
N LEU A 363 -15.90 2.02 8.15
CA LEU A 363 -14.71 1.82 8.98
C LEU A 363 -13.62 2.88 8.73
N ASN A 364 -13.10 3.46 9.82
CA ASN A 364 -12.13 4.56 9.88
C ASN A 364 -12.60 5.90 9.33
N LYS A 365 -13.85 6.04 8.86
CA LYS A 365 -14.44 7.32 8.45
C LYS A 365 -15.11 8.01 9.63
N THR A 366 -15.15 9.33 9.54
CA THR A 366 -15.94 10.16 10.45
C THR A 366 -17.34 10.37 9.89
N GLU A 367 -18.32 10.48 10.76
CA GLU A 367 -19.70 10.79 10.37
C GLU A 367 -20.15 12.09 11.02
N PHE A 368 -21.03 12.80 10.31
CA PHE A 368 -21.73 13.96 10.83
C PHE A 368 -22.63 13.54 11.99
N PRO A 369 -23.04 14.48 12.85
CA PRO A 369 -23.96 14.19 13.93
C PRO A 369 -25.28 13.57 13.43
N GLU A 370 -25.90 12.73 14.25
CA GLU A 370 -27.14 12.00 13.93
C GLU A 370 -28.28 12.90 13.41
N GLY A 371 -28.38 14.13 13.91
CA GLY A 371 -29.40 15.11 13.49
C GLY A 371 -29.07 15.89 12.21
N TRP A 372 -27.93 15.65 11.55
CA TRP A 372 -27.56 16.35 10.31
C TRP A 372 -28.01 15.56 9.09
N ASP A 373 -29.00 16.10 8.39
CA ASP A 373 -29.46 15.59 7.09
C ASP A 373 -28.66 16.19 5.91
N GLU A 374 -28.99 15.78 4.68
CA GLU A 374 -28.37 16.31 3.45
C GLU A 374 -28.44 17.85 3.42
N LYS A 375 -29.59 18.42 3.74
CA LYS A 375 -29.79 19.87 3.72
C LYS A 375 -28.83 20.55 4.68
N LYS A 376 -28.73 20.07 5.92
CA LYS A 376 -27.84 20.65 6.93
C LYS A 376 -26.37 20.54 6.54
N VAL A 377 -25.93 19.41 5.99
CA VAL A 377 -24.55 19.23 5.51
C VAL A 377 -24.24 20.22 4.38
N MET A 378 -25.17 20.42 3.44
CA MET A 378 -25.01 21.37 2.34
C MET A 378 -25.02 22.83 2.80
N ASP A 379 -25.91 23.19 3.74
CA ASP A 379 -25.94 24.54 4.34
C ASP A 379 -24.63 24.83 5.08
N ALA A 380 -24.09 23.85 5.83
CA ALA A 380 -22.80 23.97 6.50
C ALA A 380 -21.65 24.13 5.50
N ALA A 381 -21.65 23.39 4.39
CA ALA A 381 -20.64 23.55 3.34
C ALA A 381 -20.71 24.94 2.68
N ALA A 382 -21.92 25.45 2.42
CA ALA A 382 -22.14 26.80 1.92
C ALA A 382 -21.57 27.87 2.87
N GLU A 383 -21.76 27.69 4.18
CA GLU A 383 -21.21 28.58 5.20
C GLU A 383 -19.68 28.52 5.28
N VAL A 384 -19.09 27.32 5.25
CA VAL A 384 -17.63 27.13 5.21
C VAL A 384 -17.00 27.80 3.99
N ILE A 385 -17.65 27.76 2.83
CA ILE A 385 -17.17 28.43 1.62
C ILE A 385 -17.34 29.95 1.71
N ARG A 386 -18.45 30.44 2.26
CA ARG A 386 -18.75 31.87 2.37
C ARG A 386 -17.82 32.57 3.37
N ALA A 387 -17.58 31.93 4.50
CA ALA A 387 -16.81 32.48 5.61
C ALA A 387 -15.97 31.37 6.25
N PRO A 388 -14.96 30.82 5.54
CA PRO A 388 -14.05 29.86 6.14
C PRO A 388 -13.38 30.53 7.34
N GLN A 389 -13.11 29.80 8.43
CA GLN A 389 -12.28 30.33 9.51
C GLN A 389 -10.79 30.08 9.22
N TRP A 390 -10.50 29.00 8.48
CA TRP A 390 -9.17 28.68 7.97
C TRP A 390 -9.27 28.18 6.54
N TRP A 391 -8.23 28.44 5.76
CA TRP A 391 -8.13 27.90 4.41
C TRP A 391 -6.69 27.67 3.97
N ASN A 392 -6.52 26.74 3.04
CA ASN A 392 -5.24 26.41 2.43
C ASN A 392 -5.38 26.36 0.90
N PRO A 393 -4.71 27.27 0.17
CA PRO A 393 -4.78 27.28 -1.29
C PRO A 393 -4.20 26.02 -1.91
N ALA A 394 -4.72 25.68 -3.09
CA ALA A 394 -4.08 24.74 -3.99
C ALA A 394 -2.63 25.14 -4.30
N LYS A 395 -1.74 24.14 -4.44
CA LYS A 395 -0.32 24.35 -4.81
C LYS A 395 -0.07 24.41 -6.31
N ALA A 396 -1.10 24.13 -7.10
CA ALA A 396 -1.07 24.09 -8.56
C ALA A 396 -2.44 24.54 -9.11
N PRO A 397 -2.51 25.02 -10.37
CA PRO A 397 -3.74 25.56 -10.96
C PRO A 397 -4.96 24.63 -10.87
N ASN A 398 -4.77 23.33 -11.06
CA ASN A 398 -5.84 22.32 -11.03
C ASN A 398 -5.88 21.54 -9.70
N GLY A 399 -5.28 22.12 -8.65
CA GLY A 399 -5.20 21.50 -7.33
C GLY A 399 -6.42 21.80 -6.44
N LEU A 400 -6.55 21.03 -5.35
CA LEU A 400 -7.58 21.28 -4.34
C LEU A 400 -7.14 22.36 -3.35
N SER A 401 -8.02 23.33 -3.16
CA SER A 401 -8.03 24.22 -2.00
C SER A 401 -8.89 23.61 -0.90
N TYR A 402 -8.54 23.87 0.35
CA TYR A 402 -9.26 23.35 1.52
C TYR A 402 -9.75 24.49 2.39
N TYR A 403 -10.99 24.41 2.85
CA TYR A 403 -11.69 25.43 3.62
C TYR A 403 -12.27 24.78 4.87
N VAL A 404 -12.12 25.42 6.03
CA VAL A 404 -12.55 24.87 7.32
C VAL A 404 -13.25 25.93 8.15
N ALA A 405 -14.39 25.59 8.73
CA ALA A 405 -15.07 26.38 9.76
C ALA A 405 -15.72 25.46 10.81
N VAL A 406 -16.01 26.02 11.98
CA VAL A 406 -16.82 25.37 13.02
C VAL A 406 -18.28 25.76 12.87
N ILE A 407 -19.14 24.80 12.51
CA ILE A 407 -20.58 24.97 12.33
C ILE A 407 -21.31 24.15 13.40
N ASP A 408 -22.10 24.79 14.26
CA ASP A 408 -22.80 24.16 15.40
C ASP A 408 -21.90 23.30 16.31
N GLY A 409 -20.62 23.64 16.41
CA GLY A 409 -19.63 22.89 17.18
C GLY A 409 -18.98 21.72 16.42
N VAL A 410 -19.26 21.55 15.13
CA VAL A 410 -18.63 20.58 14.22
C VAL A 410 -17.57 21.28 13.36
N GLN A 411 -16.35 20.75 13.32
CA GLN A 411 -15.32 21.19 12.39
C GLN A 411 -15.57 20.57 11.02
N VAL A 412 -16.09 21.37 10.09
CA VAL A 412 -16.38 20.93 8.72
C VAL A 412 -15.23 21.35 7.82
N GLU A 413 -14.68 20.41 7.05
CA GLU A 413 -13.72 20.70 5.98
C GLU A 413 -14.39 20.51 4.61
N VAL A 414 -14.23 21.50 3.74
CA VAL A 414 -14.66 21.48 2.35
C VAL A 414 -13.43 21.55 1.46
N ALA A 415 -13.30 20.60 0.53
CA ALA A 415 -12.26 20.59 -0.49
C ALA A 415 -12.86 20.98 -1.85
N ALA A 416 -12.24 21.94 -2.55
CA ALA A 416 -12.76 22.45 -3.81
C ALA A 416 -11.64 22.81 -4.81
N TYR A 417 -11.93 22.67 -6.10
CA TYR A 417 -11.10 23.14 -7.21
C TYR A 417 -11.45 24.56 -7.59
N GLN A 418 -10.49 25.30 -8.15
CA GLN A 418 -10.75 26.55 -8.85
C GLN A 418 -11.07 26.24 -10.32
N TYR A 419 -12.23 26.67 -10.80
CA TYR A 419 -12.64 26.48 -12.19
C TYR A 419 -13.49 27.67 -12.65
N GLU A 420 -13.10 28.30 -13.76
CA GLU A 420 -13.79 29.45 -14.36
C GLU A 420 -14.14 30.57 -13.35
N GLY A 421 -13.21 30.87 -12.43
CA GLY A 421 -13.39 31.92 -11.43
C GLY A 421 -14.29 31.55 -10.25
N LYS A 422 -14.85 30.34 -10.22
CA LYS A 422 -15.66 29.79 -9.12
C LYS A 422 -15.01 28.55 -8.51
N LEU A 423 -15.55 28.12 -7.39
CA LEU A 423 -15.17 26.90 -6.70
C LEU A 423 -16.05 25.72 -7.12
N VAL A 424 -15.45 24.58 -7.39
CA VAL A 424 -16.14 23.30 -7.68
C VAL A 424 -15.84 22.32 -6.54
N ILE A 425 -16.87 21.92 -5.79
CA ILE A 425 -16.71 21.11 -4.58
C ILE A 425 -16.39 19.64 -4.93
N ASP A 426 -15.35 19.08 -4.32
CA ASP A 426 -14.97 17.65 -4.43
C ASP A 426 -15.40 16.88 -3.18
N GLN A 427 -15.18 17.43 -1.98
CA GLN A 427 -15.46 16.74 -0.71
C GLN A 427 -16.00 17.68 0.36
N ILE A 428 -16.84 17.13 1.24
CA ILE A 428 -17.35 17.78 2.45
C ILE A 428 -17.31 16.72 3.55
N TYR A 429 -16.65 16.97 4.68
CA TYR A 429 -16.61 15.97 5.76
C TYR A 429 -16.30 16.56 7.14
N PRO A 430 -16.76 15.91 8.23
CA PRO A 430 -16.51 16.37 9.58
C PRO A 430 -15.15 15.86 10.08
N LYS A 431 -14.32 16.76 10.60
CA LYS A 431 -13.01 16.40 11.17
C LYS A 431 -13.07 16.00 12.63
N GLY A 432 -14.07 16.50 13.35
CA GLY A 432 -14.26 16.35 14.78
C GLY A 432 -15.18 17.43 15.32
N GLY A 433 -15.61 17.32 16.57
CA GLY A 433 -16.52 18.28 17.19
C GLY A 433 -17.75 17.61 17.79
N ARG A 434 -18.71 18.42 18.20
CA ARG A 434 -19.94 17.97 18.87
C ARG A 434 -20.68 16.94 18.02
N GLY A 435 -20.86 15.74 18.56
CA GLY A 435 -21.62 14.66 17.89
C GLY A 435 -20.92 14.02 16.69
N VAL A 436 -19.67 14.37 16.38
CA VAL A 436 -18.91 13.69 15.31
C VAL A 436 -18.40 12.36 15.83
N ILE A 437 -18.71 11.28 15.12
CA ILE A 437 -18.23 9.94 15.45
C ILE A 437 -17.26 9.43 14.41
N ARG A 438 -16.46 8.43 14.77
CA ARG A 438 -15.66 7.63 13.85
C ARG A 438 -15.98 6.16 14.03
N ASN A 439 -16.22 5.47 12.93
CA ASN A 439 -16.40 4.02 12.94
C ASN A 439 -15.06 3.33 13.15
N VAL A 440 -14.98 2.47 14.15
CA VAL A 440 -13.85 1.59 14.45
C VAL A 440 -14.34 0.14 14.40
N VAL A 441 -13.42 -0.82 14.52
CA VAL A 441 -13.76 -2.25 14.39
C VAL A 441 -14.82 -2.68 15.41
N ASP A 442 -14.78 -2.10 16.62
CA ASP A 442 -15.63 -2.48 17.75
C ASP A 442 -16.77 -1.48 18.03
N GLY A 443 -17.17 -0.69 17.04
CA GLY A 443 -18.29 0.27 17.15
C GLY A 443 -17.89 1.69 16.74
N THR A 444 -18.30 2.69 17.54
CA THR A 444 -18.10 4.10 17.22
C THR A 444 -17.40 4.84 18.35
N ILE A 445 -16.49 5.75 18.02
CA ILE A 445 -15.84 6.64 19.00
C ILE A 445 -16.16 8.10 18.69
N GLU A 446 -16.39 8.93 19.71
CA GLU A 446 -16.50 10.38 19.53
C GLU A 446 -15.15 10.99 19.10
N VAL A 447 -15.20 11.89 18.13
CA VAL A 447 -14.02 12.59 17.62
C VAL A 447 -14.02 14.01 18.14
N LYS A 448 -13.15 14.28 19.11
CA LYS A 448 -12.98 15.64 19.66
C LYS A 448 -12.58 16.63 18.57
N ALA A 449 -13.07 17.86 18.70
CA ALA A 449 -12.60 18.99 17.90
C ALA A 449 -11.07 19.11 18.03
N ILE A 450 -10.41 19.29 16.89
CA ILE A 450 -8.96 19.43 16.86
C ILE A 450 -8.60 20.87 17.21
N ASP A 451 -7.51 21.09 17.93
CA ASP A 451 -6.95 22.43 18.10
C ASP A 451 -6.43 22.95 16.74
N LEU A 452 -7.23 23.80 16.11
CA LEU A 452 -6.97 24.32 14.77
C LEU A 452 -5.76 25.26 14.76
N SER A 453 -5.41 25.89 15.90
CA SER A 453 -4.23 26.76 16.01
C SER A 453 -2.90 26.01 15.89
N LYS A 454 -2.87 24.73 16.31
CA LYS A 454 -1.66 23.89 16.29
C LYS A 454 -1.53 23.06 15.02
N ARG A 455 -2.64 22.53 14.51
CA ARG A 455 -2.62 21.63 13.34
C ARG A 455 -2.50 22.40 12.02
N TYR A 456 -3.01 23.62 11.98
CA TYR A 456 -3.11 24.44 10.78
C TYR A 456 -2.19 25.67 10.80
N GLN A 457 -1.03 25.58 11.45
CA GLN A 457 -0.03 26.66 11.49
C GLN A 457 0.40 27.20 10.12
N ARG A 458 0.23 26.40 9.05
CA ARG A 458 0.54 26.77 7.67
C ARG A 458 -0.66 27.24 6.86
N TRP A 459 -1.87 27.19 7.42
CA TRP A 459 -3.09 27.62 6.75
C TRP A 459 -3.37 29.08 7.08
N ARG A 460 -4.02 29.78 6.16
CA ARG A 460 -4.39 31.17 6.33
C ARG A 460 -5.63 31.25 7.21
N LYS A 461 -5.61 32.10 8.22
CA LYS A 461 -6.82 32.51 8.95
C LYS A 461 -7.54 33.53 8.09
N SER A 462 -8.85 33.35 7.92
CA SER A 462 -9.70 34.23 7.11
C SER A 462 -9.78 35.64 7.65
#